data_AF-A0A1C5UV59-F1
#
_entry.id   AF-A0A1C5UV59-F1
#
_cell.length_a   1.000
_cell.length_b   1.000
_cell.length_c   1.000
_cell.angle_alpha   90.00
_cell.angle_beta   90.00
_cell.angle_gamma   90.00
#
_symmetry.space_group_name_H-M   'P 1'
#
loop_
_entity.id
_entity.type
_entity.pdbx_description
1 polymer ?
#
loop_
_entity_poly.entity_id
_entity_poly.type
_entity_poly.pdbx_seq_one_letter_code
_entity_poly.pdbx_strand_id
1 'polypeptide(L)'
;MKRTQGERIIYPVGEEFDVEKVVKDTRSEYERINITFINHHCERCSLRGKYTKSKFGREITHIFQMEEYQKEARRNVKSGEELNLMFQRNNETEGTFGDWKS
;
A
#
# COMPACT_ATOMS: atom_id res chain seq x y z
N MET A 1 1.13 8.04 7.59
CA MET A 1 1.81 8.79 6.51
C MET A 1 0.74 9.51 5.73
N LYS A 2 0.95 10.79 5.46
CA LYS A 2 0.03 11.57 4.62
C LYS A 2 0.69 11.70 3.24
N ARG A 3 -0.10 11.53 2.19
CA ARG A 3 0.31 11.83 0.82
C ARG A 3 -0.27 13.17 0.41
N THR A 4 0.52 14.02 -0.20
CA THR A 4 0.04 15.28 -0.79
C THR A 4 -0.46 15.00 -2.22
N GLN A 5 -1.28 15.90 -2.76
CA GLN A 5 -1.90 15.79 -4.11
C GLN A 5 -0.92 15.66 -5.29
N GLY A 6 0.40 15.62 -5.07
CA GLY A 6 1.44 15.47 -6.09
C GLY A 6 2.49 14.39 -5.75
N GLU A 7 2.05 13.22 -5.27
CA GLU A 7 2.89 12.02 -5.06
C GLU A 7 3.99 12.10 -3.97
N ARG A 8 4.08 13.21 -3.25
CA ARG A 8 5.05 13.38 -2.16
C ARG A 8 4.63 12.59 -0.92
N ILE A 9 5.56 11.77 -0.42
CA ILE A 9 5.39 11.04 0.85
C ILE A 9 5.91 11.93 1.97
N ILE A 10 5.01 12.35 2.86
CA ILE A 10 5.37 13.20 4.01
C ILE A 10 5.56 12.31 5.25
N TYR A 11 6.72 12.45 5.89
CA TYR A 11 7.03 11.86 7.19
C TYR A 11 6.11 12.45 8.27
N PRO A 12 5.75 11.70 9.33
CA PRO A 12 4.82 12.20 10.35
C PRO A 12 5.19 13.53 11.02
N VAL A 13 6.46 13.94 10.96
CA VAL A 13 6.99 15.20 11.52
C VAL A 13 6.88 16.38 10.53
N GLY A 14 6.38 16.15 9.32
CA GLY A 14 6.23 17.18 8.28
C GLY A 14 7.39 17.27 7.29
N GLU A 15 8.46 16.50 7.50
CA GLU A 15 9.58 16.41 6.57
C GLU A 15 9.24 15.52 5.37
N GLU A 16 9.65 15.93 4.17
CA GLU A 16 9.47 15.14 2.95
C GLU A 16 10.52 14.02 2.88
N PHE A 17 10.18 12.91 2.23
CA PHE A 17 11.18 11.91 1.84
C PHE A 17 11.82 12.32 0.51
N ASP A 18 13.13 12.11 0.40
CA ASP A 18 13.87 12.29 -0.84
C ASP A 18 13.78 11.03 -1.70
N VAL A 19 13.80 11.20 -3.02
CA VAL A 19 13.88 10.08 -3.96
C VAL A 19 15.33 9.66 -4.08
N GLU A 20 15.63 8.44 -3.65
CA GLU A 20 17.00 7.88 -3.69
C GLU A 20 17.28 7.18 -5.03
N LYS A 21 16.35 6.32 -5.47
CA LYS A 21 16.49 5.58 -6.73
C LYS A 21 15.15 5.32 -7.40
N VAL A 22 15.18 5.30 -8.72
CA VAL A 22 14.09 4.84 -9.58
C VAL A 22 14.62 3.65 -10.37
N VAL A 23 14.01 2.49 -10.19
CA VAL A 23 14.39 1.26 -10.87
C VAL A 23 13.20 0.73 -11.66
N LYS A 24 13.36 0.63 -12.97
CA LYS A 24 12.40 -0.07 -13.83
C LYS A 24 12.75 -1.55 -13.82
N ASP A 25 11.85 -2.36 -13.26
CA ASP A 25 11.92 -3.81 -13.27
C ASP A 25 11.06 -4.35 -14.42
N THR A 26 11.73 -5.03 -15.36
CA THR A 26 11.15 -5.66 -16.54
C THR A 26 11.20 -7.18 -16.47
N ARG A 27 11.49 -7.76 -15.29
CA ARG A 27 11.55 -9.21 -15.10
C ARG A 27 10.18 -9.86 -15.06
N SER A 28 9.15 -9.12 -14.68
CA SER A 28 7.75 -9.56 -14.72
C SER A 28 7.07 -9.21 -16.04
N GLU A 29 6.01 -9.94 -16.36
CA GLU A 29 5.11 -9.67 -17.50
C GLU A 29 4.60 -8.21 -17.50
N TYR A 30 4.38 -7.65 -16.32
CA TYR A 30 4.01 -6.26 -16.13
C TYR A 30 5.24 -5.44 -15.76
N GLU A 31 5.46 -4.33 -16.46
CA GLU A 31 6.51 -3.38 -16.11
C GLU A 31 6.23 -2.80 -14.71
N ARG A 32 7.28 -2.74 -13.88
CA ARG A 32 7.21 -2.18 -12.52
C ARG A 32 8.24 -1.07 -12.34
N ILE A 33 7.79 0.13 -12.03
CA ILE A 33 8.65 1.25 -11.64
C ILE A 33 8.70 1.29 -10.12
N ASN A 34 9.82 0.84 -9.57
CA ASN A 34 10.12 0.90 -8.15
C ASN A 34 10.78 2.24 -7.83
N ILE A 35 10.13 3.08 -7.06
CA ILE A 35 10.70 4.33 -6.55
C ILE A 35 11.02 4.15 -5.08
N THR A 36 12.29 4.26 -4.73
CA THR A 36 12.76 4.20 -3.34
C THR A 36 12.94 5.61 -2.80
N PHE A 37 12.30 5.83 -1.66
CA PHE A 37 12.28 7.06 -0.91
C PHE A 37 13.04 6.88 0.40
N ILE A 38 13.90 7.83 0.74
CA ILE A 38 14.68 7.82 1.96
C ILE A 38 14.44 9.09 2.76
N ASN A 39 14.39 8.97 4.09
CA ASN A 39 14.37 10.12 4.98
C ASN A 39 15.74 10.25 5.65
N HIS A 40 16.53 11.23 5.20
CA HIS A 40 17.85 11.55 5.75
C HIS A 40 17.79 12.29 7.09
N HIS A 41 16.64 12.84 7.46
CA HIS A 41 16.45 13.65 8.66
C HIS A 41 16.17 12.84 9.94
N CYS A 42 16.07 11.52 9.81
CA CYS A 42 15.78 10.62 10.91
C CYS A 42 16.81 10.67 12.06
N GLU A 43 18.08 11.01 11.80
CA GLU A 43 19.09 11.14 12.87
C GLU A 43 18.75 12.22 13.90
N ARG A 44 18.11 13.30 13.45
CA ARG A 44 17.72 14.45 14.29
C ARG A 44 16.26 14.37 14.75
N CYS A 45 15.54 13.32 14.32
CA CYS A 45 14.13 13.15 14.62
C CYS A 45 13.92 12.61 16.04
N SER A 46 13.28 13.40 16.90
CA SER A 46 12.90 13.01 18.26
C SER A 46 11.96 11.80 18.30
N LEU A 47 11.24 11.55 17.21
CA LEU A 47 10.30 10.44 17.07
C LEU A 47 10.91 9.22 16.36
N ARG A 48 12.22 9.22 16.06
CA ARG A 48 12.92 8.13 15.38
C ARG A 48 12.62 6.79 16.05
N GLY A 49 12.81 6.67 17.37
CA GLY A 49 12.59 5.44 18.12
C GLY A 49 11.17 4.85 17.99
N LYS A 50 10.18 5.69 17.68
CA LYS A 50 8.79 5.28 17.46
C LYS A 50 8.53 4.84 16.02
N TYR A 51 9.21 5.42 15.04
CA TYR A 51 8.85 5.27 13.62
C TYR A 51 9.88 4.53 12.75
N THR A 52 11.12 4.35 13.21
CA THR A 52 12.16 3.58 12.52
C THR A 52 13.26 3.11 13.46
N LYS A 53 13.68 1.84 13.33
CA LYS A 53 14.86 1.30 14.04
C LYS A 53 16.15 1.40 13.22
N SER A 54 16.07 1.90 11.98
CA SER A 54 17.22 1.97 11.07
C SER A 54 18.26 2.98 11.52
N LYS A 55 19.54 2.68 11.25
CA LYS A 55 20.68 3.56 11.54
C LYS A 55 20.69 4.82 10.65
N PHE A 56 20.40 4.65 9.36
CA PHE A 56 20.53 5.68 8.33
C PHE A 56 19.22 6.38 7.96
N GLY A 57 18.13 6.06 8.68
CA GLY A 57 16.80 6.60 8.43
C GLY A 57 15.86 5.60 7.79
N ARG A 58 14.63 6.05 7.55
CA ARG A 58 13.56 5.20 7.03
C ARG A 58 13.63 5.18 5.50
N GLU A 59 13.74 3.98 4.94
CA GLU A 59 13.62 3.73 3.50
C GLU A 59 12.24 3.15 3.20
N ILE A 60 11.65 3.56 2.08
CA ILE A 60 10.35 3.09 1.60
C ILE A 60 10.45 2.90 0.10
N THR A 61 10.17 1.71 -0.39
CA THR A 61 9.99 1.50 -1.84
C THR A 61 8.50 1.50 -2.17
N HIS A 62 8.13 2.24 -3.21
CA HIS A 62 6.75 2.35 -3.68
C HIS A 62 6.65 2.08 -5.17
N ILE A 63 5.55 1.45 -5.57
CA ILE A 63 5.27 1.04 -6.96
C ILE A 63 3.92 1.64 -7.35
N PHE A 64 3.93 2.71 -8.13
CA PHE A 64 2.72 3.46 -8.49
C PHE A 64 1.76 2.63 -9.37
N GLN A 65 2.31 1.88 -10.32
CA GLN A 65 1.53 1.03 -11.24
C GLN A 65 0.70 -0.04 -10.51
N MET A 66 1.23 -0.59 -9.41
CA MET A 66 0.50 -1.58 -8.61
C MET A 66 -0.73 -0.99 -7.93
N GLU A 67 -0.70 0.28 -7.53
CA GLU A 67 -1.88 0.93 -6.96
C GLU A 67 -2.97 1.17 -8.01
N GLU A 68 -2.59 1.48 -9.24
CA GLU A 68 -3.53 1.61 -10.35
C GLU A 68 -4.18 0.28 -10.68
N TYR A 69 -3.41 -0.79 -10.79
CA TYR A 69 -3.95 -2.14 -11.00
C TYR A 69 -4.87 -2.57 -9.85
N GLN A 70 -4.55 -2.24 -8.60
CA GLN A 70 -5.45 -2.50 -7.48
C GLN A 70 -6.75 -1.68 -7.56
N LYS A 71 -6.69 -0.42 -7.99
CA LYS A 71 -7.88 0.41 -8.20
C LYS A 71 -8.74 -0.13 -9.33
N GLU A 72 -8.13 -0.55 -10.43
CA GLU A 72 -8.81 -1.14 -11.58
C GLU A 72 -9.45 -2.47 -11.20
N ALA A 73 -8.71 -3.39 -10.57
CA ALA A 73 -9.27 -4.65 -10.08
C ALA A 73 -10.45 -4.41 -9.13
N ARG A 74 -10.35 -3.44 -8.22
CA ARG A 74 -11.47 -3.07 -7.33
C ARG A 74 -12.66 -2.48 -8.08
N ARG A 75 -12.44 -1.74 -9.17
CA ARG A 75 -13.53 -1.22 -10.01
C ARG A 75 -14.22 -2.36 -10.74
N ASN A 76 -13.46 -3.25 -11.36
CA ASN A 76 -13.97 -4.38 -12.12
C ASN A 76 -14.81 -5.31 -11.24
N VAL A 77 -14.32 -5.66 -10.05
CA VAL A 77 -15.06 -6.45 -9.04
C VAL A 77 -16.36 -5.77 -8.60
N LYS A 78 -16.41 -4.43 -8.62
CA LYS A 78 -17.58 -3.65 -8.18
C LYS A 78 -18.55 -3.30 -9.30
N SER A 79 -18.21 -3.52 -10.57
CA SER A 79 -18.96 -3.00 -11.71
C SER A 79 -19.93 -3.99 -12.36
N GLY A 80 -20.33 -5.08 -11.69
CA GLY A 80 -21.26 -6.06 -12.28
C GLY A 80 -22.07 -6.91 -11.27
N GLU A 81 -22.81 -7.89 -11.81
CA GLU A 81 -23.60 -8.91 -11.10
C GLU A 81 -22.79 -9.72 -10.04
N GLU A 82 -21.46 -9.61 -10.07
CA GLU A 82 -20.51 -10.26 -9.17
C GLU A 82 -20.59 -9.78 -7.71
N LEU A 83 -21.10 -8.57 -7.45
CA LEU A 83 -21.37 -8.08 -6.10
C LEU A 83 -22.45 -8.91 -5.39
N ASN A 84 -23.48 -9.33 -6.12
CA ASN A 84 -24.56 -10.17 -5.59
C ASN A 84 -24.06 -11.59 -5.28
N LEU A 85 -23.15 -12.13 -6.12
CA LEU A 85 -22.51 -13.43 -5.88
C LEU A 85 -21.52 -13.40 -4.70
N MET A 86 -20.78 -12.29 -4.51
CA MET A 86 -19.95 -12.11 -3.31
C MET A 86 -20.79 -12.02 -2.03
N PHE A 87 -21.93 -11.33 -2.08
CA PHE A 87 -22.85 -11.23 -0.95
C PHE A 87 -23.54 -12.57 -0.63
N GLN A 88 -23.93 -13.34 -1.66
CA GLN A 88 -24.46 -14.70 -1.50
C GLN A 88 -23.42 -15.65 -0.86
N ARG A 89 -22.16 -15.64 -1.33
CA ARG A 89 -21.08 -16.44 -0.72
C ARG A 89 -20.82 -16.09 0.75
N ASN A 90 -20.90 -14.82 1.12
CA ASN A 90 -20.77 -14.41 2.53
C ASN A 90 -21.93 -14.95 3.38
N ASN A 91 -23.16 -14.83 2.91
CA ASN A 91 -24.34 -15.36 3.63
C ASN A 91 -24.30 -16.89 3.77
N GLU A 92 -23.86 -17.62 2.75
CA GLU A 92 -23.72 -19.09 2.81
C GLU A 92 -22.60 -19.52 3.76
N THR A 93 -21.51 -18.77 3.80
CA THR A 93 -20.38 -19.06 4.70
C THR A 93 -20.72 -18.76 6.17
N GLU A 94 -21.47 -17.69 6.48
CA GLU A 94 -21.97 -17.41 7.83
C GLU A 94 -23.09 -18.38 8.25
N GLY A 95 -23.96 -18.79 7.31
CA GLY A 95 -25.03 -19.78 7.56
C GLY A 95 -24.51 -21.18 7.90
N THR A 96 -23.32 -21.56 7.42
CA THR A 96 -22.72 -22.89 7.68
C THR A 96 -22.24 -23.05 9.13
N PHE A 97 -21.99 -21.97 9.87
CA PHE A 97 -21.60 -22.03 11.29
C PHE A 97 -22.80 -22.02 12.26
N GLY A 98 -24.02 -21.74 11.78
CA GLY A 98 -25.23 -21.67 12.61
C GLY A 98 -25.80 -23.02 13.03
N ASP A 99 -25.53 -24.09 12.26
CA ASP A 99 -26.12 -25.43 12.47
C ASP A 99 -25.23 -26.38 13.29
N TRP A 100 -24.08 -25.92 13.81
CA TRP A 100 -23.15 -26.76 14.58
C TRP A 100 -23.32 -26.71 16.11
N LYS A 101 -24.51 -26.33 16.59
CA LYS A 101 -24.92 -26.58 17.98
C LYS A 101 -26.25 -27.33 18.02
N SER A 102 -26.16 -28.64 17.88
CA SER A 102 -27.10 -29.61 18.48
C SER A 102 -26.42 -30.31 19.64
#